data_AF-A0A7J4SPY2-F1
#
_entry.id   AF-A0A7J4SPY2-F1
#
_cell.length_a   1.000
_cell.length_b   1.000
_cell.length_c   1.000
_cell.angle_alpha   90.00
_cell.angle_beta   90.00
_cell.angle_gamma   90.00
#
_symmetry.space_group_name_H-M   'P 1'
#
loop_
_entity.id
_entity.type
_entity.pdbx_description
1 polymer ?
#
loop_
_entity_poly.entity_id
_entity_poly.type
_entity_poly.pdbx_seq_one_letter_code
_entity_poly.pdbx_strand_id
1 'polypeptide(L)'
;MAQSVGKANYSASSARAKSRKSALIDQVRMKQLLQQDVNAISASIADSGYRADLDLYASRLKGAELVEAALSHNLDRDLAEVLHFCTGSVRDQVAIYALRFEFANAKTVLRAIHSGADHEVLRTEILPEENSSNRKWLDMATRSKTLPEAITLMGSSPWGKTLSKLPEGSTLQEMEDALDRAYYADALKSVSLPGSDFTLMR
;
A
#
# COMPACT_ATOMS: atom_id res chain seq x y z
N MET A 1 -1.77 -8.90 14.55
CA MET A 1 -3.14 -8.53 14.14
C MET A 1 -4.14 -9.51 14.73
N ALA A 2 -5.40 -9.11 14.96
CA ALA A 2 -6.44 -10.04 15.36
C ALA A 2 -6.73 -10.99 14.19
N GLN A 3 -6.68 -12.30 14.42
CA GLN A 3 -6.97 -13.30 13.40
C GLN A 3 -8.46 -13.29 13.11
N SER A 4 -8.82 -13.40 11.83
CA SER A 4 -10.20 -13.49 11.42
C SER A 4 -10.82 -14.81 11.91
N VAL A 5 -11.98 -14.70 12.56
CA VAL A 5 -12.74 -15.85 13.06
C VAL A 5 -13.77 -16.23 12.01
N GLY A 6 -13.72 -17.47 11.51
CA GLY A 6 -14.71 -17.99 10.56
C GLY A 6 -14.13 -18.93 9.50
N LYS A 7 -15.03 -19.55 8.72
CA LYS A 7 -14.64 -20.48 7.66
C LYS A 7 -13.93 -19.73 6.52
N ALA A 8 -12.77 -20.25 6.13
CA ALA A 8 -12.01 -19.72 5.00
C ALA A 8 -12.69 -20.05 3.67
N ASN A 9 -12.77 -19.06 2.77
CA ASN A 9 -13.45 -19.17 1.48
C ASN A 9 -12.46 -19.24 0.29
N TYR A 10 -11.44 -20.10 0.38
CA TYR A 10 -10.35 -20.21 -0.60
C TYR A 10 -10.80 -20.32 -2.06
N SER A 11 -11.80 -21.16 -2.36
CA SER A 11 -12.28 -21.38 -3.73
C SER A 11 -12.94 -20.13 -4.32
N ALA A 12 -13.85 -19.49 -3.57
CA ALA A 12 -14.53 -18.29 -4.00
C ALA A 12 -13.56 -17.11 -4.16
N SER A 13 -12.67 -16.92 -3.18
CA SER A 13 -11.64 -15.86 -3.20
C SER A 13 -10.66 -16.04 -4.35
N SER A 14 -10.18 -17.27 -4.59
CA SER A 14 -9.27 -17.54 -5.71
C SER A 14 -9.94 -17.39 -7.07
N ALA A 15 -11.20 -17.78 -7.23
CA ALA A 15 -11.95 -17.58 -8.48
C ALA A 15 -12.10 -16.09 -8.82
N ARG A 16 -12.48 -15.26 -7.83
CA ARG A 16 -12.59 -13.80 -8.00
C ARG A 16 -11.23 -13.16 -8.29
N ALA A 17 -10.19 -13.57 -7.57
CA ALA A 17 -8.82 -13.09 -7.81
C ALA A 17 -8.32 -13.46 -9.22
N LYS A 18 -8.60 -14.68 -9.70
CA LYS A 18 -8.25 -15.10 -11.07
C LYS A 18 -8.98 -14.29 -12.13
N SER A 19 -10.27 -14.00 -11.93
CA SER A 19 -11.05 -13.13 -12.82
C SER A 19 -10.40 -11.74 -12.92
N ARG A 20 -10.05 -11.12 -11.78
CA ARG A 20 -9.33 -9.84 -11.75
C ARG A 20 -7.98 -9.91 -12.46
N LYS A 21 -7.18 -10.95 -12.18
CA LYS A 21 -5.89 -11.17 -12.85
C LYS A 21 -6.04 -11.26 -14.37
N SER A 22 -7.12 -11.84 -14.88
CA SER A 22 -7.35 -11.95 -16.32
C SER A 22 -7.65 -10.62 -17.01
N ALA A 23 -8.06 -9.59 -16.25
CA ALA A 23 -8.30 -8.25 -16.76
C ALA A 23 -7.03 -7.39 -16.82
N LEU A 24 -5.91 -7.88 -16.27
CA LEU A 24 -4.63 -7.15 -16.31
C LEU A 24 -4.11 -7.04 -17.75
N ILE A 25 -3.34 -5.98 -17.98
CA ILE A 25 -2.59 -5.76 -19.22
C ILE A 25 -1.71 -6.99 -19.49
N ASP A 26 -1.93 -7.63 -20.64
CA ASP A 26 -1.19 -8.81 -21.03
C ASP A 26 0.27 -8.48 -21.43
N GLN A 27 1.08 -9.53 -21.60
CA GLN A 27 2.50 -9.36 -21.92
C GLN A 27 2.74 -8.67 -23.28
N VAL A 28 1.84 -8.85 -24.24
CA VAL A 28 1.98 -8.24 -25.58
C VAL A 28 1.75 -6.74 -25.48
N ARG A 29 0.66 -6.33 -24.82
CA ARG A 29 0.34 -4.93 -24.58
C ARG A 29 1.38 -4.26 -23.69
N MET A 30 1.92 -4.97 -22.69
CA MET A 30 3.02 -4.45 -21.88
C MET A 30 4.27 -4.15 -22.72
N LYS A 31 4.64 -5.04 -23.66
CA LYS A 31 5.76 -4.77 -24.59
C LYS A 31 5.51 -3.57 -25.49
N GLN A 32 4.26 -3.34 -25.90
CA GLN A 32 3.89 -2.15 -26.67
C GLN A 32 4.03 -0.88 -25.85
N LEU A 33 3.60 -0.88 -24.58
CA LEU A 33 3.75 0.26 -23.66
C LEU A 33 5.22 0.66 -23.49
N LEU A 34 6.14 -0.30 -23.40
CA LEU A 34 7.58 -0.05 -23.25
C LEU A 34 8.21 0.67 -24.47
N GLN A 35 7.55 0.66 -25.62
CA GLN A 35 8.02 1.33 -26.84
C GLN A 35 7.44 2.74 -27.02
N GLN A 36 6.57 3.19 -26.09
CA GLN A 36 5.86 4.45 -26.18
C GLN A 36 6.50 5.54 -25.31
N ASP A 37 6.32 6.80 -25.73
CA ASP A 37 6.61 7.96 -24.89
C ASP A 37 5.59 8.09 -23.75
N VAL A 38 5.95 8.83 -22.68
CA VAL A 38 5.15 8.97 -21.45
C VAL A 38 3.69 9.40 -21.72
N ASN A 39 3.46 10.34 -22.62
CA ASN A 39 2.10 10.79 -22.95
C ASN A 39 1.27 9.72 -23.67
N ALA A 40 1.91 8.89 -24.50
CA ALA A 40 1.25 7.77 -25.18
C ALA A 40 0.95 6.62 -24.21
N ILE A 41 1.78 6.44 -23.17
CA ILE A 41 1.54 5.49 -22.08
C ILE A 41 0.25 5.86 -21.33
N SER A 42 0.05 7.13 -20.96
CA SER A 42 -1.17 7.56 -20.26
C SER A 42 -2.44 7.27 -21.06
N ALA A 43 -2.43 7.51 -22.37
CA ALA A 43 -3.57 7.19 -23.25
C ALA A 43 -3.82 5.67 -23.31
N SER A 44 -2.77 4.87 -23.49
CA SER A 44 -2.88 3.41 -23.57
C SER A 44 -3.34 2.77 -22.24
N ILE A 45 -2.95 3.35 -21.10
CA ILE A 45 -3.45 2.96 -19.78
C ILE A 45 -4.93 3.32 -19.62
N ALA A 46 -5.35 4.50 -20.07
CA ALA A 46 -6.75 4.90 -20.08
C ALA A 46 -7.62 3.90 -20.87
N ASP A 47 -7.16 3.51 -22.06
CA ASP A 47 -7.85 2.55 -22.93
C ASP A 47 -7.85 1.11 -22.38
N SER A 48 -6.95 0.82 -21.44
CA SER A 48 -6.89 -0.46 -20.72
C SER A 48 -7.84 -0.54 -19.52
N GLY A 49 -8.72 0.45 -19.34
CA GLY A 49 -9.78 0.43 -18.31
C GLY A 49 -9.53 1.34 -17.10
N TYR A 50 -8.40 2.04 -17.06
CA TYR A 50 -8.02 2.92 -15.95
C TYR A 50 -8.39 4.39 -16.17
N ARG A 51 -9.19 4.69 -17.19
CA ARG A 51 -9.55 6.07 -17.56
C ARG A 51 -10.17 6.85 -16.41
N ALA A 52 -11.11 6.27 -15.67
CA ALA A 52 -11.76 6.94 -14.55
C ALA A 52 -10.76 7.33 -13.43
N ASP A 53 -9.73 6.50 -13.20
CA ASP A 53 -8.70 6.80 -12.21
C ASP A 53 -7.75 7.90 -12.70
N LEU A 54 -7.43 7.93 -14.00
CA LEU A 54 -6.64 9.00 -14.60
C LEU A 54 -7.39 10.33 -14.60
N ASP A 55 -8.67 10.33 -15.00
CA ASP A 55 -9.48 11.54 -15.09
C ASP A 55 -9.60 12.25 -13.72
N LEU A 56 -9.58 11.51 -12.62
CA LEU A 56 -9.58 12.04 -11.26
C LEU A 56 -8.39 12.98 -10.98
N TYR A 57 -7.22 12.67 -11.54
CA TYR A 57 -5.97 13.40 -11.26
C TYR A 57 -5.51 14.30 -12.42
N ALA A 58 -6.10 14.13 -13.62
CA ALA A 58 -5.66 14.78 -14.86
C ALA A 58 -5.76 16.33 -14.84
N SER A 59 -6.53 16.91 -13.92
CA SER A 59 -6.63 18.37 -13.76
C SER A 59 -5.35 19.02 -13.24
N ARG A 60 -4.54 18.27 -12.49
CA ARG A 60 -3.35 18.81 -11.79
C ARG A 60 -2.06 18.03 -12.05
N LEU A 61 -2.14 16.72 -12.29
CA LEU A 61 -0.96 15.88 -12.55
C LEU A 61 -0.81 15.58 -14.04
N LYS A 62 0.43 15.35 -14.48
CA LYS A 62 0.75 15.02 -15.88
C LYS A 62 1.81 13.92 -15.96
N GLY A 63 1.91 13.28 -17.12
CA GLY A 63 2.95 12.30 -17.42
C GLY A 63 3.01 11.17 -16.38
N ALA A 64 4.21 10.92 -15.85
CA ALA A 64 4.46 9.83 -14.91
C ALA A 64 3.72 10.00 -13.58
N GLU A 65 3.66 11.22 -13.03
CA GLU A 65 2.98 11.51 -11.75
C GLU A 65 1.48 11.21 -11.82
N LEU A 66 0.84 11.56 -12.94
CA LEU A 66 -0.56 11.24 -13.19
C LEU A 66 -0.81 9.74 -13.17
N VAL A 67 0.03 8.98 -13.87
CA VAL A 67 -0.08 7.52 -13.95
C VAL A 67 0.15 6.90 -12.57
N GLU A 68 1.18 7.34 -11.85
CA GLU A 68 1.51 6.81 -10.52
C GLU A 68 0.37 7.05 -9.52
N ALA A 69 -0.14 8.28 -9.43
CA ALA A 69 -1.23 8.62 -8.51
C ALA A 69 -2.52 7.85 -8.83
N ALA A 70 -2.89 7.78 -10.11
CA ALA A 70 -4.08 7.06 -10.56
C ALA A 70 -3.98 5.55 -10.27
N LEU A 71 -2.86 4.92 -10.62
CA LEU A 71 -2.67 3.49 -10.42
C LEU A 71 -2.49 3.12 -8.94
N SER A 72 -1.85 3.98 -8.14
CA SER A 72 -1.74 3.78 -6.69
C SER A 72 -3.10 3.85 -6.01
N HIS A 73 -3.94 4.83 -6.38
CA HIS A 73 -5.32 4.90 -5.87
C HIS A 73 -6.15 3.70 -6.33
N ASN A 74 -6.05 3.30 -7.59
CA ASN A 74 -6.71 2.09 -8.08
C ASN A 74 -6.29 0.85 -7.28
N LEU A 75 -4.98 0.70 -7.02
CA LEU A 75 -4.42 -0.42 -6.27
C LEU A 75 -4.95 -0.48 -4.84
N ASP A 76 -5.02 0.65 -4.14
CA ASP A 76 -5.59 0.71 -2.78
C ASP A 76 -7.05 0.26 -2.76
N ARG A 77 -7.86 0.73 -3.72
CA ARG A 77 -9.26 0.33 -3.87
C ARG A 77 -9.37 -1.17 -4.17
N ASP A 78 -8.55 -1.67 -5.08
CA ASP A 78 -8.54 -3.08 -5.46
C ASP A 78 -8.11 -4.00 -4.31
N LEU A 79 -7.10 -3.62 -3.54
CA LEU A 79 -6.68 -4.34 -2.33
C LEU A 79 -7.80 -4.35 -1.29
N ALA A 80 -8.48 -3.22 -1.07
CA ALA A 80 -9.60 -3.15 -0.14
C ALA A 80 -10.75 -4.08 -0.56
N GLU A 81 -11.06 -4.15 -1.85
CA GLU A 81 -12.10 -5.04 -2.37
C GLU A 81 -11.70 -6.52 -2.29
N VAL A 82 -10.44 -6.84 -2.61
CA VAL A 82 -9.89 -8.19 -2.44
C VAL A 82 -10.01 -8.65 -0.99
N LEU A 83 -9.63 -7.79 -0.05
CA LEU A 83 -9.80 -8.10 1.36
C LEU A 83 -11.28 -8.26 1.72
N HIS A 84 -12.16 -7.38 1.22
CA HIS A 84 -13.58 -7.41 1.52
C HIS A 84 -14.23 -8.76 1.21
N PHE A 85 -13.91 -9.39 0.08
CA PHE A 85 -14.47 -10.71 -0.25
C PHE A 85 -13.72 -11.90 0.37
N CYS A 86 -12.50 -11.71 0.87
CA CYS A 86 -11.79 -12.78 1.59
C CYS A 86 -12.35 -12.94 3.02
N THR A 87 -12.56 -14.19 3.45
CA THR A 87 -13.04 -14.51 4.81
C THR A 87 -12.17 -15.57 5.47
N GLY A 88 -12.09 -15.59 6.80
CA GLY A 88 -11.28 -16.55 7.55
C GLY A 88 -9.78 -16.44 7.19
N SER A 89 -9.03 -17.52 7.40
CA SER A 89 -7.57 -17.53 7.28
C SER A 89 -7.01 -17.00 5.94
N VAL A 90 -7.75 -17.12 4.82
CA VAL A 90 -7.32 -16.54 3.54
C VAL A 90 -7.30 -15.01 3.57
N ARG A 91 -8.23 -14.38 4.30
CA ARG A 91 -8.22 -12.93 4.51
C ARG A 91 -6.97 -12.50 5.24
N ASP A 92 -6.60 -13.21 6.30
CA ASP A 92 -5.42 -12.89 7.10
C ASP A 92 -4.12 -13.03 6.30
N GLN A 93 -4.02 -14.08 5.47
CA GLN A 93 -2.90 -14.28 4.55
C GLN A 93 -2.82 -13.15 3.51
N VAL A 94 -3.94 -12.76 2.91
CA VAL A 94 -3.96 -11.71 1.88
C VAL A 94 -3.73 -10.32 2.50
N ALA A 95 -4.21 -10.08 3.72
CA ALA A 95 -4.03 -8.82 4.45
C ALA A 95 -2.56 -8.44 4.64
N ILE A 96 -1.66 -9.42 4.64
CA ILE A 96 -0.22 -9.15 4.78
C ILE A 96 0.35 -8.48 3.55
N TYR A 97 -0.15 -8.80 2.36
CA TYR A 97 0.25 -8.07 1.16
C TYR A 97 -0.21 -6.62 1.20
N ALA A 98 -1.43 -6.36 1.69
CA ALA A 98 -1.92 -5.00 1.89
C ALA A 98 -1.13 -4.23 2.96
N LEU A 99 -0.73 -4.92 4.05
CA LEU A 99 0.11 -4.31 5.09
C LEU A 99 1.41 -3.76 4.55
N ARG A 100 2.01 -4.36 3.51
CA ARG A 100 3.25 -3.86 2.92
C ARG A 100 3.15 -2.38 2.54
N PHE A 101 2.02 -1.97 1.96
CA PHE A 101 1.76 -0.59 1.57
C PHE A 101 1.57 0.31 2.79
N GLU A 102 0.89 -0.17 3.82
CA GLU A 102 0.71 0.57 5.07
C GLU A 102 2.05 0.82 5.79
N PHE A 103 2.94 -0.16 5.83
CA PHE A 103 4.30 0.01 6.34
C PHE A 103 5.13 0.96 5.48
N ALA A 104 4.98 0.91 4.14
CA ALA A 104 5.63 1.87 3.24
C ALA A 104 5.12 3.31 3.45
N ASN A 105 3.82 3.48 3.69
CA ASN A 105 3.20 4.77 3.98
C ASN A 105 3.67 5.32 5.34
N ALA A 106 3.79 4.46 6.35
CA ALA A 106 4.38 4.85 7.63
C ALA A 106 5.81 5.38 7.47
N LYS A 107 6.65 4.68 6.68
CA LYS A 107 8.02 5.16 6.36
C LYS A 107 7.99 6.48 5.58
N THR A 108 7.08 6.63 4.64
CA THR A 108 6.91 7.86 3.85
C THR A 108 6.58 9.04 4.76
N VAL A 109 5.68 8.87 5.73
CA VAL A 109 5.35 9.90 6.73
C VAL A 109 6.57 10.23 7.60
N LEU A 110 7.30 9.23 8.10
CA LEU A 110 8.51 9.45 8.91
C LEU A 110 9.58 10.23 8.13
N ARG A 111 9.80 9.88 6.86
CA ARG A 111 10.73 10.58 5.97
C ARG A 111 10.31 12.02 5.72
N ALA A 112 9.02 12.26 5.48
CA ALA A 112 8.49 13.61 5.27
C ALA A 112 8.71 14.49 6.51
N ILE A 113 8.43 13.97 7.70
CA ILE A 113 8.65 14.68 8.96
C ILE A 113 10.13 14.91 9.22
N HIS A 114 10.98 13.90 9.03
CA HIS A 114 12.42 14.01 9.24
C HIS A 114 13.10 15.03 8.33
N SER A 115 12.68 15.08 7.06
CA SER A 115 13.23 16.01 6.07
C SER A 115 12.61 17.41 6.13
N GLY A 116 11.54 17.59 6.92
CA GLY A 116 10.76 18.84 6.89
C GLY A 116 10.13 19.10 5.53
N ALA A 117 9.76 18.02 4.81
CA ALA A 117 9.18 18.11 3.47
C ALA A 117 7.90 18.95 3.49
N ASP A 118 7.67 19.66 2.38
CA ASP A 118 6.45 20.44 2.21
C ASP A 118 5.21 19.54 2.29
N HIS A 119 4.31 19.87 3.21
CA HIS A 119 3.04 19.16 3.38
C HIS A 119 2.13 19.28 2.14
N GLU A 120 2.30 20.32 1.31
CA GLU A 120 1.61 20.41 0.02
C GLU A 120 2.12 19.32 -0.92
N VAL A 121 3.43 19.24 -1.14
CA VAL A 121 4.04 18.20 -2.00
C VAL A 121 3.66 16.80 -1.52
N LEU A 122 3.70 16.55 -0.21
CA LEU A 122 3.28 15.27 0.35
C LEU A 122 1.82 14.93 0.02
N ARG A 123 0.89 15.90 0.09
CA ARG A 123 -0.55 15.65 -0.12
C ARG A 123 -0.98 15.67 -1.58
N THR A 124 -0.21 16.31 -2.47
CA THR A 124 -0.59 16.44 -3.88
C THR A 124 0.13 15.42 -4.77
N GLU A 125 1.39 15.10 -4.45
CA GLU A 125 2.25 14.29 -5.32
C GLU A 125 2.53 12.89 -4.73
N ILE A 126 2.82 12.80 -3.43
CA ILE A 126 3.31 11.53 -2.83
C ILE A 126 2.15 10.69 -2.26
N LEU A 127 1.28 11.31 -1.48
CA LEU A 127 0.09 10.70 -0.89
C LEU A 127 -1.14 11.54 -1.26
N PRO A 128 -1.61 11.44 -2.52
CA PRO A 128 -2.70 12.26 -3.05
C PRO A 128 -3.94 12.26 -2.13
N GLU A 129 -4.42 13.44 -1.76
CA GLU A 129 -5.55 13.62 -0.82
C GLU A 129 -6.91 13.10 -1.33
N GLU A 130 -7.08 13.01 -2.65
CA GLU A 130 -8.25 12.44 -3.31
C GLU A 130 -8.42 10.95 -2.96
N ASN A 131 -7.31 10.27 -2.66
CA ASN A 131 -7.37 8.92 -2.13
C ASN A 131 -7.64 8.97 -0.63
N SER A 132 -8.90 8.66 -0.27
CA SER A 132 -9.35 8.70 1.12
C SER A 132 -8.54 7.82 2.09
N SER A 133 -7.87 6.77 1.60
CA SER A 133 -6.97 5.92 2.40
C SER A 133 -5.75 6.69 2.93
N ASN A 134 -5.35 7.76 2.23
CA ASN A 134 -4.23 8.61 2.61
C ASN A 134 -4.54 9.56 3.76
N ARG A 135 -5.82 9.82 4.06
CA ARG A 135 -6.24 10.81 5.06
C ARG A 135 -5.56 10.63 6.41
N LYS A 136 -5.45 9.39 6.89
CA LYS A 136 -4.79 9.08 8.18
C LYS A 136 -3.30 9.42 8.16
N TRP A 137 -2.63 9.19 7.03
CA TRP A 137 -1.21 9.46 6.85
C TRP A 137 -0.94 10.96 6.73
N LEU A 138 -1.80 11.67 5.99
CA LEU A 138 -1.75 13.13 5.86
C LEU A 138 -2.03 13.82 7.19
N ASP A 139 -3.01 13.34 7.97
CA ASP A 139 -3.30 13.87 9.32
C ASP A 139 -2.09 13.70 10.24
N MET A 140 -1.48 12.51 10.25
CA MET A 140 -0.27 12.24 11.04
C MET A 140 0.89 13.17 10.63
N ALA A 141 1.15 13.29 9.33
CA ALA A 141 2.22 14.14 8.82
C ALA A 141 1.98 15.62 9.17
N THR A 142 0.75 16.11 9.07
CA THR A 142 0.41 17.53 9.33
C THR A 142 0.48 17.88 10.82
N ARG A 143 0.12 16.93 11.69
CA ARG A 143 0.01 17.17 13.14
C ARG A 143 1.30 16.93 13.92
N SER A 144 2.32 16.35 13.29
CA SER A 144 3.60 16.08 13.94
C SER A 144 4.73 16.85 13.27
N LYS A 145 5.55 17.52 14.09
CA LYS A 145 6.77 18.21 13.64
C LYS A 145 8.03 17.42 13.97
N THR A 146 7.90 16.42 14.83
CA THR A 146 9.02 15.59 15.28
C THR A 146 8.67 14.11 15.19
N LEU A 147 9.68 13.25 15.03
CA LEU A 147 9.50 11.80 14.98
C LEU A 147 8.82 11.23 16.25
N PRO A 148 9.15 11.68 17.48
CA PRO A 148 8.45 11.20 18.70
C PRO A 148 6.95 11.52 18.71
N GLU A 149 6.55 12.71 18.23
CA GLU A 149 5.14 13.07 18.08
C GLU A 149 4.43 12.16 17.07
N ALA A 150 5.09 11.88 15.94
CA ALA A 150 4.57 10.98 14.91
C ALA A 150 4.30 9.57 15.46
N ILE A 151 5.27 9.02 16.22
CA ILE A 151 5.14 7.71 16.88
C ILE A 151 3.94 7.70 17.84
N THR A 152 3.77 8.79 18.60
CA THR A 152 2.64 8.95 19.52
C THR A 152 1.30 8.97 18.78
N LEU A 153 1.21 9.71 17.65
CA LEU A 153 0.01 9.76 16.81
C LEU A 153 -0.29 8.41 16.12
N MET A 154 0.74 7.65 15.75
CA MET A 154 0.59 6.30 15.21
C MET A 154 -0.02 5.33 16.24
N GLY A 155 0.17 5.60 17.54
CA GLY A 155 -0.57 5.00 18.64
C GLY A 155 -0.56 3.46 18.64
N SER A 156 -1.74 2.85 18.75
CA SER A 156 -1.90 1.40 18.91
C SER A 156 -1.83 0.59 17.60
N SER A 157 -1.54 1.25 16.47
CA SER A 157 -1.32 0.61 15.18
C SER A 157 -0.13 -0.38 15.22
N PRO A 158 -0.03 -1.32 14.27
CA PRO A 158 1.10 -2.25 14.20
C PRO A 158 2.46 -1.54 14.12
N TRP A 159 2.55 -0.49 13.30
CA TRP A 159 3.76 0.32 13.15
C TRP A 159 4.02 1.21 14.38
N GLY A 160 2.99 1.84 14.96
CA GLY A 160 3.12 2.63 16.19
C GLY A 160 3.67 1.79 17.36
N LYS A 161 3.11 0.59 17.58
CA LYS A 161 3.60 -0.37 18.59
C LYS A 161 5.01 -0.88 18.34
N THR A 162 5.46 -0.89 17.09
CA THR A 162 6.81 -1.31 16.73
C THR A 162 7.79 -0.20 17.06
N LEU A 163 7.48 1.02 16.64
CA LEU A 163 8.30 2.20 16.87
C LEU A 163 8.37 2.59 18.35
N SER A 164 7.29 2.41 19.12
CA SER A 164 7.26 2.73 20.55
C SER A 164 8.18 1.86 21.42
N LYS A 165 8.72 0.76 20.86
CA LYS A 165 9.68 -0.12 21.57
C LYS A 165 11.12 0.30 21.36
N LEU A 166 11.38 1.22 20.44
CA LEU A 166 12.72 1.68 20.14
C LEU A 166 13.22 2.62 21.25
N PRO A 167 14.53 2.62 21.54
CA PRO A 167 15.12 3.58 22.46
C PRO A 167 14.84 5.03 22.04
N GLU A 168 14.72 5.93 23.02
CA GLU A 168 14.69 7.36 22.74
C GLU A 168 15.95 7.79 21.98
N GLY A 169 15.78 8.66 20.99
CA GLY A 169 16.89 9.11 20.13
C GLY A 169 17.28 8.17 18.99
N SER A 170 16.51 7.09 18.77
CA SER A 170 16.70 6.23 17.58
C SER A 170 16.67 7.05 16.29
N THR A 171 17.54 6.71 15.36
CA THR A 171 17.65 7.34 14.04
C THR A 171 16.48 6.95 13.12
N LEU A 172 16.24 7.74 12.07
CA LEU A 172 15.24 7.39 11.05
C LEU A 172 15.51 6.01 10.44
N GLN A 173 16.79 5.69 10.18
CA GLN A 173 17.17 4.39 9.62
C GLN A 173 16.80 3.23 10.56
N GLU A 174 17.08 3.36 11.85
CA GLU A 174 16.69 2.32 12.84
C GLU A 174 15.17 2.15 12.94
N MET A 175 14.43 3.24 12.81
CA MET A 175 12.96 3.20 12.76
C MET A 175 12.46 2.44 11.52
N GLU A 176 13.01 2.73 10.33
CA GLU A 176 12.66 2.04 9.09
C GLU A 176 13.02 0.55 9.14
N ASP A 177 14.20 0.22 9.65
CA ASP A 177 14.65 -1.17 9.83
C ASP A 177 13.73 -1.93 10.79
N ALA A 178 13.29 -1.29 11.89
CA ALA A 178 12.35 -1.88 12.82
C ALA A 178 10.99 -2.16 12.18
N LEU A 179 10.49 -1.23 11.36
CA LEU A 179 9.26 -1.39 10.59
C LEU A 179 9.35 -2.55 9.60
N ASP A 180 10.45 -2.64 8.86
CA ASP A 180 10.66 -3.72 7.90
C ASP A 180 10.77 -5.09 8.60
N ARG A 181 11.53 -5.17 9.71
CA ARG A 181 11.61 -6.39 10.53
C ARG A 181 10.25 -6.81 11.08
N ALA A 182 9.45 -5.87 11.56
CA ALA A 182 8.12 -6.18 12.09
C ALA A 182 7.19 -6.70 10.99
N TYR A 183 7.18 -6.06 9.81
CA TYR A 183 6.43 -6.52 8.65
C TYR A 183 6.81 -7.96 8.26
N TYR A 184 8.11 -8.24 8.09
CA TYR A 184 8.56 -9.57 7.68
C TYR A 184 8.33 -10.63 8.76
N ALA A 185 8.45 -10.29 10.04
CA ALA A 185 8.13 -11.20 11.14
C ALA A 185 6.64 -11.59 11.13
N ASP A 186 5.75 -10.63 10.95
CA ASP A 186 4.31 -10.88 10.85
C ASP A 186 3.97 -11.67 9.57
N ALA A 187 4.63 -11.36 8.45
CA ALA A 187 4.48 -12.08 7.19
C ALA A 187 4.87 -13.56 7.33
N LEU A 188 6.07 -13.85 7.86
CA LEU A 188 6.55 -15.23 8.08
C LEU A 188 5.65 -16.00 9.05
N LYS A 189 5.17 -15.34 10.11
CA LYS A 189 4.27 -15.96 11.08
C LYS A 189 2.96 -16.43 10.43
N SER A 190 2.42 -15.65 9.49
CA SER A 190 1.17 -16.02 8.81
C SER A 190 1.30 -17.19 7.86
N VAL A 191 2.45 -17.28 7.19
CA VAL A 191 2.76 -18.33 6.21
C VAL A 191 3.08 -19.65 6.92
N SER A 192 3.40 -19.59 8.21
CA SER A 192 3.68 -20.76 9.06
C SER A 192 2.43 -21.35 9.73
N LEU A 193 1.23 -20.81 9.47
CA LEU A 193 -0.01 -21.26 10.13
C LEU A 193 -0.58 -22.55 9.48
N PRO A 194 -1.15 -23.49 10.24
CA PRO A 194 -1.76 -24.70 9.68
C PRO A 194 -2.83 -24.36 8.62
N GLY A 195 -2.66 -24.86 7.39
CA GLY A 195 -3.56 -24.60 6.26
C GLY A 195 -3.09 -23.54 5.26
N SER A 196 -1.91 -22.93 5.46
CA SER A 196 -1.17 -22.29 4.37
C SER A 196 -0.44 -23.39 3.58
N ASP A 197 -0.93 -23.71 2.38
CA ASP A 197 -0.23 -24.59 1.44
C ASP A 197 0.96 -23.88 0.76
N PHE A 198 1.62 -22.98 1.50
CA PHE A 198 2.84 -22.31 1.09
C PHE A 198 4.01 -23.15 1.55
N THR A 199 4.34 -24.18 0.77
CA THR A 199 5.68 -24.77 0.87
C THR A 199 6.65 -23.67 0.42
N LEU A 200 7.34 -23.02 1.36
CA LEU A 200 8.48 -22.17 1.01
C LEU A 200 9.46 -23.07 0.26
N MET A 201 9.54 -22.91 -1.07
CA MET A 201 10.58 -23.58 -1.85
C MET A 201 11.91 -23.07 -1.28
N ARG A 202 12.63 -23.97 -0.60
CA ARG A 202 14.00 -23.74 -0.14
C ARG A 202 14.96 -23.72 -1.29
#